data_AF-A0A5B6YRB9-F1
#
_entry.id   AF-A0A5B6YRB9-F1
#
_cell.length_a   1.000
_cell.length_b   1.000
_cell.length_c   1.000
_cell.angle_alpha   90.00
_cell.angle_beta   90.00
_cell.angle_gamma   90.00
#
_symmetry.space_group_name_H-M   'P 1'
#
loop_
_entity.id
_entity.type
_entity.pdbx_description
1 polymer ?
#
loop_
_entity_poly.entity_id
_entity_poly.type
_entity_poly.pdbx_seq_one_letter_code
_entity_poly.pdbx_strand_id
1 'polypeptide(L)'
;MMAVTSACKDSKMAMDNGKYVRYTLEQVEALERLYHECPKPSSLRRQQLIRECPILSNIEPKQIKVWFQNRRCREKQRKEASRLQAVNRKLTAMNKLLMEENDRLQKQVSHLVYENSYFRQQTQN
;
A
#
# COMPACT_ATOMS: atom_id res chain seq x y z
N MET A 1 17.22 18.40 7.89
CA MET A 1 16.00 17.75 8.43
C MET A 1 15.04 18.84 8.87
N MET A 2 13.90 18.99 8.20
CA MET A 2 12.85 19.89 8.69
C MET A 2 11.89 19.09 9.56
N ALA A 3 11.81 19.44 10.84
CA ALA A 3 10.81 18.93 11.76
C ALA A 3 9.47 19.59 11.45
N VAL A 4 8.48 18.80 11.07
CA VAL A 4 7.10 19.27 10.90
C VAL A 4 6.37 18.95 12.19
N THR A 5 6.10 19.98 12.99
CA THR A 5 5.34 19.87 14.24
C THR A 5 3.86 19.67 13.94
N SER A 6 3.32 18.54 14.43
CA SER A 6 1.90 18.18 14.36
C SER A 6 1.12 18.98 15.41
N ALA A 7 0.33 19.95 14.98
CA ALA A 7 -0.66 20.62 15.83
C ALA A 7 -2.01 19.90 15.70
N CYS A 8 -2.26 18.93 16.58
CA CYS A 8 -3.58 18.34 16.75
C CYS A 8 -4.45 19.32 17.54
N LYS A 9 -5.29 20.10 16.86
CA LYS A 9 -6.40 20.84 17.50
C LYS A 9 -7.59 19.90 17.62
N ASP A 10 -7.87 19.47 18.85
CA ASP A 10 -9.16 18.90 19.25
C ASP A 10 -10.27 19.91 18.95
N SER A 11 -11.01 19.66 17.89
CA SER A 11 -12.29 20.31 17.62
C SER A 11 -13.33 19.21 17.56
N LYS A 12 -14.12 19.10 18.64
CA LYS A 12 -15.40 18.40 18.66
C LYS A 12 -16.31 19.03 17.60
N MET A 13 -16.15 18.61 16.36
CA MET A 13 -17.12 18.89 15.32
C MET A 13 -18.24 17.88 15.47
N ALA A 14 -19.38 18.37 15.97
CA ALA A 14 -20.66 17.68 15.85
C ALA A 14 -20.85 17.30 14.39
N MET A 15 -20.68 16.01 14.09
CA MET A 15 -20.82 15.47 12.75
C MET A 15 -22.29 15.56 12.35
N ASP A 16 -22.54 16.25 11.24
CA ASP A 16 -23.76 16.10 10.44
C ASP A 16 -23.89 14.62 10.05
N ASN A 17 -24.61 13.87 10.90
CA ASN A 17 -24.65 12.40 10.95
C ASN A 17 -25.27 11.75 9.70
N GLY A 18 -25.73 12.53 8.72
CA GLY A 18 -26.33 12.06 7.47
C GLY A 18 -25.34 11.79 6.34
N LYS A 19 -24.10 12.27 6.42
CA LYS A 19 -23.12 12.17 5.30
C LYS A 19 -22.12 11.03 5.43
N TYR A 20 -21.79 10.62 6.66
CA TYR A 20 -20.82 9.55 6.92
C TYR A 20 -21.39 8.54 7.92
N VAL A 21 -21.67 7.33 7.45
CA VAL A 21 -22.05 6.22 8.32
C VAL A 21 -20.81 5.47 8.78
N ARG A 22 -20.69 5.34 10.11
CA ARG A 22 -19.73 4.47 10.76
C ARG A 22 -20.45 3.17 11.12
N TYR A 23 -20.05 2.08 10.46
CA TYR A 23 -20.59 0.76 10.75
C TYR A 23 -20.05 0.22 12.09
N THR A 24 -20.88 -0.54 12.80
CA THR A 24 -20.42 -1.33 13.96
C THR A 24 -19.52 -2.48 13.50
N LEU A 25 -18.74 -3.06 14.41
CA LEU A 25 -17.87 -4.20 14.08
C LEU A 25 -18.67 -5.37 13.50
N GLU A 26 -19.79 -5.71 14.15
CA GLU A 26 -20.68 -6.79 13.72
C GLU A 26 -21.32 -6.53 12.34
N GLN A 27 -21.66 -5.27 12.02
CA GLN A 27 -22.11 -4.88 10.69
C GLN A 27 -21.02 -5.08 9.64
N VAL A 28 -19.78 -4.70 9.95
CA VAL A 28 -18.63 -4.92 9.06
C VAL A 28 -18.41 -6.41 8.84
N GLU A 29 -18.44 -7.23 9.90
CA GLU A 29 -18.28 -8.68 9.80
C GLU A 29 -19.37 -9.34 8.95
N ALA A 30 -20.63 -8.91 9.11
CA ALA A 30 -21.73 -9.37 8.27
C ALA A 30 -21.50 -9.02 6.80
N LEU A 31 -21.12 -7.77 6.50
CA LEU A 31 -20.82 -7.32 5.14
C LEU A 31 -19.61 -8.04 4.54
N GLU A 32 -18.57 -8.31 5.33
CA GLU A 32 -17.41 -9.11 4.91
C GLU A 32 -17.81 -10.55 4.59
N ARG A 33 -18.63 -11.21 5.42
CA ARG A 33 -19.11 -12.58 5.12
C ARG A 33 -19.86 -12.63 3.79
N LEU A 34 -20.79 -11.69 3.58
CA LEU A 34 -21.52 -11.54 2.32
C LEU A 34 -20.61 -11.23 1.12
N TYR A 35 -19.52 -10.49 1.34
CA TYR A 35 -18.53 -10.21 0.31
C TYR A 35 -17.81 -11.47 -0.19
N HIS A 36 -17.51 -12.41 0.70
CA HIS A 36 -16.87 -13.67 0.32
C HIS A 36 -17.79 -14.54 -0.54
N GLU A 37 -19.10 -14.49 -0.30
CA GLU A 37 -20.09 -15.23 -1.09
C GLU A 37 -20.38 -14.54 -2.44
N CYS A 38 -20.62 -13.23 -2.42
CA CYS A 38 -20.97 -12.47 -3.62
C CYS A 38 -20.40 -11.04 -3.56
N PRO A 39 -19.22 -10.77 -4.16
CA PRO A 39 -18.58 -9.46 -4.10
C PRO A 39 -19.25 -8.38 -4.98
N LYS A 40 -20.24 -8.76 -5.79
CA LYS A 40 -20.97 -7.85 -6.70
C LYS A 40 -22.50 -8.08 -6.60
N PRO A 41 -23.12 -7.86 -5.43
CA PRO A 41 -24.54 -8.16 -5.26
C PRO A 41 -25.40 -7.28 -6.18
N SER A 42 -26.41 -7.88 -6.79
CA SER A 42 -27.42 -7.18 -7.61
C SER A 42 -28.27 -6.22 -6.76
N SER A 43 -29.07 -5.36 -7.40
CA SER A 43 -29.97 -4.47 -6.64
C SER A 43 -31.00 -5.23 -5.81
N LEU A 44 -31.59 -6.27 -6.41
CA LEU A 44 -32.52 -7.17 -5.73
C LEU A 44 -31.85 -7.85 -4.53
N ARG A 45 -30.63 -8.38 -4.71
CA ARG A 45 -29.90 -9.02 -3.61
C ARG A 45 -29.61 -8.03 -2.48
N ARG A 46 -29.23 -6.79 -2.77
CA ARG A 46 -29.02 -5.75 -1.73
C ARG A 46 -30.29 -5.46 -0.92
N GLN A 47 -31.46 -5.42 -1.58
CA GLN A 47 -32.74 -5.23 -0.88
C GLN A 47 -33.09 -6.44 0.01
N GLN A 48 -32.85 -7.65 -0.49
CA GLN A 48 -33.04 -8.88 0.29
C GLN A 48 -32.14 -8.91 1.53
N LEU A 49 -30.87 -8.54 1.41
CA LEU A 49 -29.92 -8.54 2.53
C LEU A 49 -30.37 -7.64 3.69
N ILE A 50 -30.99 -6.50 3.41
CA ILE A 50 -31.53 -5.61 4.45
C ILE A 50 -32.70 -6.27 5.20
N ARG A 51 -33.51 -7.07 4.50
CA ARG A 51 -34.65 -7.80 5.08
C ARG A 51 -34.22 -9.07 5.83
N GLU A 52 -33.26 -9.79 5.27
CA GLU A 52 -32.80 -11.10 5.76
C GLU A 52 -31.75 -10.97 6.88
N CYS A 53 -31.04 -9.85 6.97
CA CYS A 53 -30.03 -9.61 8.00
C CYS A 53 -30.48 -8.46 8.93
N PRO A 54 -31.08 -8.78 10.11
CA PRO A 54 -31.55 -7.76 11.05
C PRO A 54 -30.49 -6.74 11.43
N ILE A 55 -29.22 -7.14 11.49
CA ILE A 55 -28.10 -6.24 11.82
C ILE A 55 -27.82 -5.17 10.75
N LEU A 56 -28.25 -5.41 9.52
CA LEU A 56 -28.13 -4.49 8.38
C LEU A 56 -29.46 -3.76 8.10
N SER A 57 -30.51 -4.00 8.89
CA SER A 57 -31.86 -3.45 8.64
C SER A 57 -31.91 -1.92 8.61
N ASN A 58 -31.03 -1.27 9.37
CA ASN A 58 -30.90 0.19 9.44
C ASN A 58 -29.91 0.79 8.43
N ILE A 59 -29.39 -0.01 7.48
CA ILE A 59 -28.44 0.43 6.46
C ILE A 59 -29.20 0.62 5.14
N GLU A 60 -29.03 1.78 4.50
CA GLU A 60 -29.68 2.04 3.22
C GLU A 60 -29.09 1.18 2.08
N PRO A 61 -29.88 0.78 1.07
CA PRO A 61 -29.38 0.03 -0.09
C PRO A 61 -28.21 0.72 -0.81
N LYS A 62 -28.20 2.06 -0.82
CA LYS A 62 -27.12 2.87 -1.39
C LYS A 62 -25.81 2.72 -0.61
N GLN A 63 -25.89 2.65 0.71
CA GLN A 63 -24.73 2.47 1.58
C GLN A 63 -24.10 1.09 1.39
N ILE A 64 -24.93 0.04 1.26
CA ILE A 64 -24.45 -1.31 0.91
C ILE A 64 -23.73 -1.27 -0.44
N LYS A 65 -24.32 -0.63 -1.47
CA LYS A 65 -23.68 -0.49 -2.78
C LYS A 65 -22.28 0.17 -2.66
N VAL A 66 -22.18 1.28 -1.92
CA VAL A 66 -20.92 2.00 -1.72
C VAL A 66 -19.91 1.17 -0.92
N TRP A 67 -20.37 0.45 0.11
CA TRP A 67 -19.50 -0.42 0.90
C TRP A 67 -18.85 -1.50 0.02
N PHE A 68 -19.62 -2.19 -0.82
CA PHE A 68 -19.09 -3.21 -1.74
C PHE A 68 -18.17 -2.61 -2.81
N GLN A 69 -18.44 -1.39 -3.29
CA GLN A 69 -17.53 -0.68 -4.20
C GLN A 69 -16.20 -0.37 -3.53
N ASN A 70 -16.25 0.22 -2.33
CA ASN A 70 -15.07 0.57 -1.55
C ASN A 70 -14.27 -0.67 -1.16
N ARG A 71 -14.95 -1.76 -0.77
CA ARG A 71 -14.30 -3.01 -0.39
C ARG A 71 -13.49 -3.63 -1.53
N ARG A 72 -14.05 -3.63 -2.75
CA ARG A 72 -13.32 -4.06 -3.96
C ARG A 72 -12.14 -3.13 -4.28
N CYS A 73 -12.35 -1.82 -4.16
CA CYS A 73 -11.29 -0.84 -4.38
C CYS A 73 -10.12 -1.04 -3.41
N ARG A 74 -10.41 -1.17 -2.10
CA ARG A 74 -9.42 -1.44 -1.06
C ARG A 74 -8.69 -2.76 -1.27
N GLU A 75 -9.37 -3.81 -1.72
CA GLU A 75 -8.71 -5.09 -2.03
C GLU A 75 -7.75 -4.95 -3.21
N LYS A 76 -8.18 -4.28 -4.28
CA LYS A 76 -7.31 -4.00 -5.43
C LYS A 76 -6.08 -3.19 -5.00
N GLN A 77 -6.28 -2.14 -4.19
CA GLN A 77 -5.18 -1.33 -3.65
C GLN A 77 -4.24 -2.16 -2.77
N ARG A 78 -4.75 -3.04 -1.90
CA ARG A 78 -3.90 -3.94 -1.09
C ARG A 78 -3.05 -4.86 -1.96
N LYS A 79 -3.64 -5.52 -2.96
CA LYS A 79 -2.90 -6.41 -3.88
C LYS A 79 -1.81 -5.64 -4.63
N GLU A 80 -2.14 -4.44 -5.10
CA GLU A 80 -1.18 -3.59 -5.81
C GLU A 80 -0.04 -3.12 -4.90
N ALA A 81 -0.35 -2.68 -3.68
CA ALA A 81 0.67 -2.30 -2.70
C ALA A 81 1.61 -3.47 -2.38
N SER A 82 1.08 -4.68 -2.18
CA SER A 82 1.91 -5.87 -1.97
C SER A 82 2.80 -6.18 -3.19
N ARG A 83 2.27 -6.04 -4.41
CA ARG A 83 3.04 -6.22 -5.65
C ARG A 83 4.18 -5.21 -5.75
N LEU A 84 3.90 -3.93 -5.49
CA LEU A 84 4.91 -2.87 -5.50
C LEU A 84 5.98 -3.11 -4.42
N GLN A 85 5.58 -3.52 -3.22
CA GLN A 85 6.52 -3.86 -2.15
C GLN A 85 7.45 -5.00 -2.56
N ALA A 86 6.92 -6.04 -3.22
CA ALA A 86 7.74 -7.15 -3.71
C ALA A 86 8.76 -6.72 -4.78
N VAL A 87 8.34 -5.88 -5.73
CA VAL A 87 9.24 -5.31 -6.75
C VAL A 87 10.30 -4.42 -6.11
N ASN A 88 9.90 -3.56 -5.16
CA ASN A 88 10.82 -2.67 -4.46
C ASN A 88 11.92 -3.45 -3.73
N ARG A 89 11.56 -4.53 -3.01
CA ARG A 89 12.55 -5.42 -2.37
C ARG A 89 13.57 -5.99 -3.35
N LYS A 90 13.11 -6.45 -4.54
CA LYS A 90 14.00 -6.94 -5.59
C LYS A 90 14.93 -5.85 -6.11
N LEU A 91 14.40 -4.65 -6.35
CA LEU A 91 15.18 -3.51 -6.80
C LEU A 91 16.22 -3.09 -5.78
N THR A 92 15.87 -3.05 -4.49
CA THR A 92 16.81 -2.74 -3.41
C THR A 92 17.94 -3.77 -3.33
N ALA A 93 17.62 -5.07 -3.45
CA ALA A 93 18.65 -6.13 -3.48
C ALA A 93 19.58 -5.99 -4.69
N MET A 94 19.03 -5.73 -5.88
CA MET A 94 19.82 -5.54 -7.09
C MET A 94 20.71 -4.29 -7.01
N ASN A 95 20.18 -3.17 -6.51
CA ASN A 95 20.96 -1.95 -6.30
C ASN A 95 22.13 -2.18 -5.34
N LYS A 96 21.94 -2.99 -4.30
CA LYS A 96 23.02 -3.35 -3.38
C LYS A 96 24.14 -4.10 -4.10
N LEU A 97 23.81 -5.13 -4.89
CA LEU A 97 24.79 -5.88 -5.67
C LEU A 97 25.54 -4.99 -6.67
N LEU A 98 24.82 -4.08 -7.33
CA LEU A 98 25.43 -3.13 -8.27
C LEU A 98 26.42 -2.18 -7.57
N MET A 99 26.08 -1.70 -6.37
CA MET A 99 27.00 -0.86 -5.58
C MET A 99 28.25 -1.63 -5.15
N GLU A 100 28.10 -2.88 -4.73
CA GLU A 100 29.23 -3.75 -4.36
C GLU A 100 30.14 -4.01 -5.57
N GLU A 101 29.56 -4.26 -6.75
CA GLU A 101 30.34 -4.44 -7.98
C GLU A 101 31.05 -3.15 -8.40
N ASN A 102 30.39 -2.01 -8.25
CA ASN A 102 30.99 -0.72 -8.57
C ASN A 102 32.21 -0.43 -7.68
N ASP A 103 32.09 -0.67 -6.36
CA ASP A 103 33.22 -0.55 -5.42
C ASP A 103 34.37 -1.50 -5.79
N ARG A 104 34.07 -2.75 -6.17
CA ARG A 104 35.09 -3.71 -6.62
C ARG A 104 35.81 -3.22 -7.87
N LEU A 105 35.07 -2.73 -8.87
CA LEU A 105 35.64 -2.19 -10.11
C LEU A 105 36.47 -0.94 -9.85
N GLN A 106 36.02 -0.02 -8.99
CA GLN A 106 36.78 1.16 -8.60
C GLN A 106 38.14 0.79 -7.97
N LYS A 107 38.16 -0.23 -7.10
CA LYS A 107 39.40 -0.75 -6.50
C LYS A 107 40.34 -1.33 -7.56
N GLN A 108 39.82 -2.13 -8.50
CA GLN A 108 40.62 -2.69 -9.60
C GLN A 108 41.21 -1.59 -10.50
N VAL A 109 40.40 -0.58 -10.88
CA VAL A 109 40.88 0.56 -11.67
C VAL A 109 41.98 1.30 -10.92
N SER A 110 41.79 1.56 -9.62
CA SER A 110 42.79 2.26 -8.80
C SER A 110 44.11 1.48 -8.74
N HIS A 111 44.06 0.16 -8.59
CA HIS A 111 45.23 -0.71 -8.61
C HIS A 111 45.96 -0.66 -9.96
N LEU A 112 45.24 -0.83 -11.06
CA LEU A 112 45.81 -0.80 -12.40
C LEU A 112 46.43 0.57 -12.73
N VAL A 113 45.80 1.66 -12.30
CA VAL A 113 46.35 3.01 -12.46
C VAL A 113 47.67 3.15 -11.69
N TYR A 114 47.72 2.66 -10.45
CA TYR A 114 48.94 2.66 -9.64
C TYR A 114 50.06 1.83 -10.31
N GLU A 115 49.79 0.58 -10.70
CA GLU A 115 50.76 -0.27 -11.38
C GLU A 115 51.29 0.35 -12.67
N ASN A 116 50.40 0.90 -13.51
CA ASN A 116 50.80 1.57 -14.73
C ASN A 116 51.72 2.76 -14.48
N SER A 117 51.44 3.56 -13.44
CA SER A 117 52.31 4.68 -13.06
C SER A 117 53.69 4.20 -12.63
N TYR A 118 53.75 3.10 -11.87
CA TYR A 118 54.98 2.48 -11.41
C TYR A 118 55.84 1.95 -12.56
N PHE A 119 55.23 1.19 -13.49
CA PHE A 119 55.95 0.67 -14.66
C PHE A 119 56.51 1.78 -15.55
N ARG A 120 55.73 2.84 -15.79
CA ARG A 120 56.21 4.00 -16.57
C ARG A 120 57.44 4.65 -15.94
N GLN A 121 57.45 4.78 -14.61
CA GLN A 121 58.57 5.36 -13.88
C GLN A 121 59.83 4.46 -13.92
N GLN A 122 59.67 3.14 -13.88
CA GLN A 122 60.79 2.22 -14.05
C GLN A 122 61.40 2.28 -15.45
N THR A 123 60.59 2.39 -16.50
CA THR A 123 61.08 2.45 -17.89
C THR A 123 61.76 3.77 -18.26
N GLN A 124 61.64 4.80 -17.42
CA GLN A 124 62.24 6.11 -17.63
C GLN A 124 63.59 6.31 -16.92
N ASN A 125 64.02 5.35 -16.09
CA ASN A 125 65.36 5.29 -15.49
C ASN A 125 66.23 4.27 -16.21
#